data_AF-A0A0G3G8L6-F1
#
_entry.id   AF-A0A0G3G8L6-F1
#
_cell.length_a   1.000
_cell.length_b   1.000
_cell.length_c   1.000
_cell.angle_alpha   90.00
_cell.angle_beta   90.00
_cell.angle_gamma   90.00
#
_symmetry.space_group_name_H-M   'P 1'
#
loop_
_entity.id
_entity.type
_entity.pdbx_description
1 polymer ?
#
loop_
_entity_poly.entity_id
_entity_poly.type
_entity_poly.pdbx_seq_one_letter_code
_entity_poly.pdbx_strand_id
1 'polypeptide(L)'
;MSKAWKELDLEGGGLQAVNARLAREMRTRPAAYAAWILFPLGLHRFYLHEPLGGTGFLALSAATLALAGFGPAAWWLLPLIIGVSWALVDLWWIDRRVTDYNKELRKQLFLRKGHKPPQDYRGRYTSDEDARRELDEYQQIKEAEKPGQSGLAGRNDPARDAGGKRRMPSFNEQEAMLRQMRKDKNKGDGNN
;
A
#
# COMPACT_ATOMS: atom_id res chain seq x y z
N MET A 1 4.40 24.44 3.65
CA MET A 1 3.66 23.27 4.17
C MET A 1 2.23 23.36 3.69
N SER A 2 1.88 22.68 2.59
CA SER A 2 0.58 22.82 1.94
C SER A 2 -0.46 21.92 2.61
N LYS A 3 -1.68 22.47 2.76
CA LYS A 3 -2.80 21.93 3.53
C LYS A 3 -3.51 20.81 2.76
N ALA A 4 -2.79 19.72 2.45
CA ALA A 4 -3.39 18.53 1.83
C ALA A 4 -4.53 17.91 2.67
N TRP A 5 -4.55 18.20 3.98
CA TRP A 5 -5.65 17.85 4.88
C TRP A 5 -6.94 18.65 4.66
N LYS A 6 -6.89 19.80 3.97
CA LYS A 6 -8.05 20.69 3.76
C LYS A 6 -8.96 20.24 2.62
N GLU A 7 -8.49 19.34 1.76
CA GLU A 7 -9.20 18.86 0.57
C GLU A 7 -9.63 17.39 0.69
N LEU A 8 -9.40 16.77 1.85
CA LEU A 8 -10.17 15.59 2.22
C LEU A 8 -11.60 16.08 2.43
N ASP A 9 -12.45 15.85 1.43
CA ASP A 9 -13.88 16.05 1.58
C ASP A 9 -14.47 14.80 2.24
N LEU A 10 -15.14 15.05 3.36
CA LEU A 10 -15.39 14.05 4.39
C LEU A 10 -16.87 13.72 4.48
N GLU A 11 -17.58 13.87 3.36
CA GLU A 11 -19.05 13.78 3.30
C GLU A 11 -19.71 14.64 4.41
N GLY A 12 -19.12 15.81 4.71
CA GLY A 12 -19.57 16.69 5.80
C GLY A 12 -19.26 16.22 7.24
N GLY A 13 -18.67 15.03 7.43
CA GLY A 13 -18.41 14.43 8.75
C GLY A 13 -17.01 14.61 9.34
N GLY A 14 -16.07 15.23 8.62
CA GLY A 14 -14.69 15.39 9.11
C GLY A 14 -13.80 14.15 8.89
N LEU A 15 -12.46 14.31 9.01
CA LEU A 15 -11.45 13.26 8.77
C LEU A 15 -11.69 12.05 9.67
N GLN A 16 -12.25 12.36 10.83
CA GLN A 16 -12.66 11.42 11.85
C GLN A 16 -13.81 10.52 11.39
N ALA A 17 -14.79 11.01 10.64
CA ALA A 17 -15.89 10.18 10.13
C ALA A 17 -15.42 9.19 9.07
N VAL A 18 -14.58 9.62 8.12
CA VAL A 18 -14.01 8.72 7.10
C VAL A 18 -13.05 7.71 7.74
N ASN A 19 -12.22 8.12 8.71
CA ASN A 19 -11.37 7.20 9.45
C ASN A 19 -12.17 6.22 10.31
N ALA A 20 -13.26 6.67 10.95
CA ALA A 20 -14.15 5.79 11.72
C ALA A 20 -14.84 4.77 10.82
N ARG A 21 -15.27 5.18 9.61
CA ARG A 21 -15.84 4.29 8.61
C ARG A 21 -14.81 3.27 8.12
N LEU A 22 -13.61 3.72 7.76
CA LEU A 22 -12.51 2.86 7.37
C LEU A 22 -12.19 1.83 8.47
N ALA A 23 -12.07 2.27 9.73
CA ALA A 23 -11.77 1.39 10.85
C ALA A 23 -12.85 0.33 11.09
N ARG A 24 -14.13 0.66 10.86
CA ARG A 24 -15.27 -0.27 10.97
C ARG A 24 -15.29 -1.31 9.84
N GLU A 25 -14.93 -0.92 8.63
CA GLU A 25 -14.98 -1.79 7.45
C GLU A 25 -13.70 -2.64 7.28
N MET A 26 -12.59 -2.24 7.91
CA MET A 26 -11.34 -2.99 7.88
C MET A 26 -11.48 -4.40 8.46
N ARG A 27 -10.84 -5.35 7.79
CA ARG A 27 -10.78 -6.75 8.25
C ARG A 27 -9.52 -6.96 9.07
N THR A 28 -9.65 -7.74 10.13
CA THR A 28 -8.53 -8.04 11.04
C THR A 28 -8.11 -9.50 10.89
N ARG A 29 -6.81 -9.76 11.05
CA ARG A 29 -6.26 -11.11 10.99
C ARG A 29 -6.84 -12.02 12.08
N PRO A 30 -6.95 -11.58 13.36
CA PRO A 30 -7.50 -12.43 14.41
C PRO A 30 -8.94 -12.86 14.13
N ALA A 31 -9.79 -11.95 13.63
CA ALA A 31 -11.16 -12.29 13.27
C ALA A 31 -11.24 -13.29 12.10
N ALA A 32 -10.39 -13.13 11.09
CA ALA A 32 -10.31 -14.05 9.97
C ALA A 32 -9.87 -15.46 10.41
N TYR A 33 -8.86 -15.57 11.28
CA TYR A 33 -8.42 -16.85 11.84
C TYR A 33 -9.45 -17.46 12.81
N ALA A 34 -10.14 -16.64 13.60
CA ALA A 34 -11.24 -17.11 14.43
C ALA A 34 -12.37 -17.71 13.58
N ALA A 35 -12.72 -17.06 12.46
CA ALA A 35 -13.69 -17.59 11.49
C ALA A 35 -13.20 -18.88 10.81
N TRP A 36 -11.88 -19.03 10.62
CA TRP A 36 -11.26 -20.21 10.02
C TRP A 36 -11.38 -21.47 10.90
N ILE A 37 -11.54 -21.34 12.22
CA ILE A 37 -11.83 -22.50 13.09
C ILE A 37 -13.12 -23.21 12.63
N LEU A 38 -14.06 -22.44 12.08
CA LEU A 38 -15.30 -22.94 11.48
C LEU A 38 -15.20 -23.02 9.95
N PHE A 39 -14.02 -23.38 9.42
CA PHE A 39 -13.79 -23.54 7.97
C PHE A 39 -14.79 -24.45 7.26
N PRO A 40 -15.40 -25.50 7.87
CA PRO A 40 -16.38 -26.32 7.15
C PRO A 40 -17.60 -25.50 6.70
N LEU A 41 -17.88 -24.40 7.40
CA LEU A 41 -18.95 -23.46 7.06
C LEU A 41 -18.51 -22.35 6.08
N GLY A 42 -17.22 -22.29 5.73
CA GLY A 42 -16.66 -21.27 4.84
C GLY A 42 -16.67 -19.83 5.39
N LEU A 43 -16.86 -19.64 6.70
CA LEU A 43 -17.07 -18.32 7.31
C LEU A 43 -15.91 -17.36 7.08
N HIS A 44 -14.67 -17.85 7.06
CA HIS A 44 -13.49 -17.05 6.80
C HIS A 44 -13.48 -16.46 5.38
N ARG A 45 -13.96 -17.21 4.38
CA ARG A 45 -14.08 -16.73 2.98
C ARG A 45 -15.21 -15.73 2.83
N PHE A 46 -16.36 -15.96 3.49
CA PHE A 46 -17.47 -14.99 3.50
C PHE A 46 -17.06 -13.67 4.20
N TYR A 47 -16.37 -13.76 5.33
CA TYR A 47 -15.82 -12.59 6.03
C TYR A 47 -14.89 -11.76 5.13
N LEU A 48 -14.06 -12.43 4.33
CA LEU A 48 -13.12 -11.81 3.37
C LEU A 48 -13.76 -11.46 2.01
N HIS A 49 -15.09 -11.52 1.90
CA HIS A 49 -15.88 -11.17 0.71
C HIS A 49 -15.50 -12.00 -0.53
N GLU A 50 -15.33 -13.31 -0.35
CA GLU A 50 -15.11 -14.25 -1.45
C GLU A 50 -16.18 -15.35 -1.41
N PRO A 51 -17.39 -15.07 -1.94
CA PRO A 51 -18.53 -15.95 -1.80
C PRO A 51 -18.32 -17.29 -2.51
N LEU A 52 -17.60 -17.31 -3.65
CA LEU A 52 -17.31 -18.54 -4.39
C LEU A 52 -16.43 -19.52 -3.59
N GLY A 53 -15.45 -18.99 -2.86
CA GLY A 53 -14.63 -19.82 -1.97
C GLY A 53 -15.44 -20.35 -0.78
N GLY A 54 -16.28 -19.50 -0.20
CA GLY A 54 -17.16 -19.87 0.92
C GLY A 54 -18.19 -20.95 0.54
N THR A 55 -18.83 -20.82 -0.62
CA THR A 55 -19.77 -21.85 -1.12
C THR A 55 -19.05 -23.15 -1.46
N GLY A 56 -17.78 -23.09 -1.90
CA GLY A 56 -16.94 -24.27 -2.10
C GLY A 56 -16.77 -25.10 -0.83
N PHE A 57 -16.51 -24.47 0.32
CA PHE A 57 -16.43 -25.16 1.61
C PHE A 57 -17.77 -25.75 2.03
N LEU A 58 -18.87 -25.03 1.85
CA LEU A 58 -20.21 -25.56 2.13
C LEU A 58 -20.55 -26.77 1.27
N ALA A 59 -20.20 -26.74 -0.02
CA ALA A 59 -20.40 -27.85 -0.94
C ALA A 59 -19.56 -29.07 -0.54
N LEU A 60 -18.28 -28.87 -0.18
CA LEU A 60 -17.41 -29.95 0.30
C LEU A 60 -17.90 -30.55 1.62
N SER A 61 -18.37 -29.72 2.56
CA SER A 61 -18.96 -30.18 3.81
C SER A 61 -20.25 -30.96 3.58
N ALA A 62 -21.14 -30.46 2.72
CA ALA A 62 -22.37 -31.16 2.35
C ALA A 62 -22.07 -32.49 1.65
N ALA A 63 -21.11 -32.52 0.72
CA ALA A 63 -20.67 -33.74 0.05
C ALA A 63 -20.07 -34.76 1.02
N THR A 64 -19.27 -34.28 1.99
CA THR A 64 -18.69 -35.13 3.05
C THR A 64 -19.78 -35.78 3.89
N LEU A 65 -20.78 -35.00 4.34
CA LEU A 65 -21.90 -35.51 5.13
C LEU A 65 -22.79 -36.47 4.32
N ALA A 66 -23.06 -36.14 3.05
CA ALA A 66 -23.85 -37.00 2.17
C ALA A 66 -23.16 -38.36 1.92
N LEU A 67 -21.85 -38.35 1.63
CA LEU A 67 -21.09 -39.59 1.44
C LEU A 67 -20.90 -40.37 2.74
N ALA A 68 -20.85 -39.70 3.90
CA ALA A 68 -20.77 -40.38 5.18
C ALA A 68 -22.08 -41.10 5.53
N GLY A 69 -23.23 -40.52 5.17
CA GLY A 69 -24.54 -41.11 5.45
C GLY A 69 -25.05 -42.12 4.41
N PHE A 70 -24.74 -41.90 3.13
CA PHE A 70 -25.31 -42.67 2.01
C PHE A 70 -24.25 -43.34 1.13
N GLY A 71 -22.98 -43.00 1.31
CA GLY A 71 -21.90 -43.45 0.45
C GLY A 71 -21.32 -44.81 0.87
N PRO A 72 -20.56 -45.47 -0.04
CA PRO A 72 -19.83 -46.67 0.29
C PRO A 72 -18.71 -46.39 1.31
N ALA A 73 -18.64 -47.15 2.39
CA ALA A 73 -17.56 -47.19 3.37
C ALA A 73 -16.82 -45.83 3.58
N ALA A 74 -15.54 -45.74 3.23
CA ALA A 74 -14.68 -44.60 3.53
C ALA A 74 -14.66 -43.49 2.45
N TRP A 75 -15.60 -43.48 1.50
CA TRP A 75 -15.60 -42.51 0.40
C TRP A 75 -15.77 -41.05 0.84
N TRP A 76 -16.37 -40.82 2.01
CA TRP A 76 -16.47 -39.50 2.63
C TRP A 76 -15.11 -38.87 2.98
N LEU A 77 -14.04 -39.68 3.09
CA LEU A 77 -12.69 -39.17 3.33
C LEU A 77 -12.17 -38.33 2.16
N LEU A 78 -12.61 -38.58 0.93
CA LEU A 78 -12.14 -37.84 -0.24
C LEU A 78 -12.47 -36.33 -0.17
N PRO A 79 -13.75 -35.91 -0.09
CA PRO A 79 -14.07 -34.49 0.05
C PRO A 79 -13.54 -33.90 1.36
N LEU A 80 -13.45 -34.70 2.44
CA LEU A 80 -12.88 -34.25 3.71
C LEU A 80 -11.39 -33.88 3.55
N ILE A 81 -10.58 -34.77 2.97
CA ILE A 81 -9.15 -34.54 2.75
C ILE A 81 -8.95 -33.33 1.84
N ILE A 82 -9.75 -33.19 0.79
CA ILE A 82 -9.71 -32.02 -0.10
C ILE A 82 -10.04 -30.75 0.69
N GLY A 83 -11.12 -30.75 1.48
CA GLY A 83 -11.54 -29.61 2.29
C GLY A 83 -10.51 -29.21 3.34
N VAL A 84 -9.93 -30.17 4.05
CA VAL A 84 -8.87 -29.91 5.04
C VAL A 84 -7.60 -29.38 4.36
N SER A 85 -7.18 -29.99 3.24
CA SER A 85 -6.01 -29.52 2.49
C SER A 85 -6.20 -28.08 1.99
N TRP A 86 -7.39 -27.76 1.50
CA TRP A 86 -7.72 -26.41 1.07
C TRP A 86 -7.75 -25.43 2.25
N ALA A 87 -8.32 -25.82 3.39
CA ALA A 87 -8.29 -25.00 4.61
C ALA A 87 -6.86 -24.72 5.10
N LEU A 88 -5.92 -25.66 4.95
CA LEU A 88 -4.52 -25.43 5.29
C LEU A 88 -3.86 -24.41 4.37
N VAL A 89 -4.14 -24.45 3.06
CA VAL A 89 -3.71 -23.42 2.11
C VAL A 89 -4.27 -22.04 2.50
N ASP A 90 -5.48 -22.01 3.07
CA ASP A 90 -6.11 -20.77 3.50
C ASP A 90 -5.36 -20.06 4.62
N LEU A 91 -4.59 -20.76 5.46
CA LEU A 91 -3.79 -20.11 6.50
C LEU A 91 -2.78 -19.12 5.93
N TRP A 92 -2.11 -19.47 4.83
CA TRP A 92 -1.21 -18.56 4.12
C TRP A 92 -1.99 -17.50 3.32
N TRP A 93 -3.09 -17.89 2.70
CA TRP A 93 -3.88 -17.02 1.85
C TRP A 93 -4.61 -15.90 2.62
N ILE A 94 -5.09 -16.17 3.84
CA ILE A 94 -5.80 -15.20 4.70
C ILE A 94 -4.95 -13.94 4.91
N ASP A 95 -3.65 -14.09 5.21
CA ASP A 95 -2.80 -12.94 5.50
C ASP A 95 -2.67 -11.98 4.29
N ARG A 96 -2.45 -12.58 3.12
CA ARG A 96 -2.40 -11.84 1.86
C ARG A 96 -3.73 -11.19 1.55
N ARG A 97 -4.84 -11.93 1.70
CA ARG A 97 -6.17 -11.42 1.38
C ARG A 97 -6.61 -10.27 2.28
N VAL A 98 -6.37 -10.36 3.58
CA VAL A 98 -6.67 -9.27 4.53
C VAL A 98 -5.92 -8.00 4.13
N THR A 99 -4.64 -8.15 3.75
CA THR A 99 -3.81 -7.03 3.32
C THR A 99 -4.34 -6.41 2.03
N ASP A 100 -4.64 -7.23 1.03
CA ASP A 100 -5.14 -6.77 -0.27
C ASP A 100 -6.52 -6.12 -0.13
N TYR A 101 -7.42 -6.70 0.66
CA TYR A 101 -8.74 -6.13 0.95
C TYR A 101 -8.61 -4.76 1.63
N ASN A 102 -7.81 -4.66 2.70
CA ASN A 102 -7.63 -3.40 3.42
C ASN A 102 -6.93 -2.33 2.56
N LYS A 103 -6.04 -2.73 1.63
CA LYS A 103 -5.45 -1.80 0.64
C LYS A 103 -6.50 -1.31 -0.35
N GLU A 104 -7.32 -2.21 -0.86
CA GLU A 104 -8.39 -1.87 -1.80
C GLU A 104 -9.44 -0.97 -1.16
N LEU A 105 -9.85 -1.26 0.08
CA LEU A 105 -10.76 -0.43 0.87
C LEU A 105 -10.24 1.00 1.04
N ARG A 106 -8.95 1.17 1.37
CA ARG A 106 -8.33 2.49 1.45
C ARG A 106 -8.35 3.21 0.10
N LYS A 107 -8.02 2.50 -0.99
CA LYS A 107 -8.08 3.08 -2.33
C LYS A 107 -9.49 3.54 -2.67
N GLN A 108 -10.51 2.74 -2.38
CA GLN A 108 -11.91 3.11 -2.67
C GLN A 108 -12.37 4.31 -1.85
N LEU A 109 -12.00 4.39 -0.56
CA LEU A 109 -12.41 5.50 0.30
C LEU A 109 -11.64 6.79 0.00
N PHE A 110 -10.35 6.72 -0.34
CA PHE A 110 -9.51 7.91 -0.56
C PHE A 110 -9.33 8.33 -2.02
N LEU A 111 -9.52 7.43 -2.99
CA LEU A 111 -9.32 7.69 -4.44
C LEU A 111 -10.64 7.65 -5.24
N ARG A 112 -11.78 7.91 -4.60
CA ARG A 112 -13.09 7.93 -5.27
C ARG A 112 -13.05 8.82 -6.53
N LYS A 113 -13.28 8.22 -7.71
CA LYS A 113 -13.36 8.91 -9.00
C LYS A 113 -14.50 9.93 -8.97
N GLY A 114 -14.17 11.21 -9.02
CA GLY A 114 -15.15 12.29 -9.09
C GLY A 114 -14.58 13.69 -8.97
N HIS A 115 -13.38 13.85 -8.41
CA HIS A 115 -12.78 15.17 -8.21
C HIS A 115 -11.58 15.35 -9.15
N LYS A 116 -11.78 16.20 -10.16
CA LYS A 116 -10.67 16.78 -10.90
C LYS A 116 -9.82 17.58 -9.89
N PRO A 117 -8.48 17.57 -10.04
CA PRO A 117 -7.66 18.52 -9.29
C PRO A 117 -8.24 19.93 -9.50
N PRO A 118 -8.22 20.81 -8.48
CA PRO A 118 -8.64 22.21 -8.63
C PRO A 118 -8.08 22.80 -9.93
N GLN A 119 -8.82 23.67 -10.61
CA GLN A 119 -8.38 24.23 -11.91
C GLN A 119 -6.98 24.87 -11.85
N ASP A 120 -6.54 25.30 -10.66
CA ASP A 120 -5.22 25.88 -10.40
C ASP A 120 -4.27 24.98 -9.60
N TYR A 121 -4.56 23.68 -9.47
CA TYR A 121 -3.65 22.73 -8.82
C TYR A 121 -2.41 22.53 -9.68
N ARG A 122 -1.38 23.33 -9.39
CA ARG A 122 -0.03 23.10 -9.86
C ARG A 122 0.61 22.08 -8.93
N GLY A 123 0.50 20.80 -9.29
CA GLY A 123 1.35 19.77 -8.71
C GLY A 123 2.84 20.09 -8.90
N ARG A 124 3.73 19.23 -8.42
CA ARG A 124 5.17 19.35 -8.72
C ARG A 124 5.41 19.40 -10.24
N TYR A 125 4.56 18.67 -10.95
CA TYR A 125 4.43 18.63 -12.40
C TYR A 125 3.11 19.27 -12.80
N THR A 126 3.21 20.26 -13.70
CA THR A 126 2.07 20.98 -14.27
C THR A 126 1.38 20.21 -15.40
N SER A 127 2.02 19.15 -15.89
CA SER A 127 1.52 18.22 -16.90
C SER A 127 2.20 16.86 -16.76
N ASP A 128 1.62 15.82 -17.35
CA ASP A 128 2.26 14.48 -17.45
C ASP A 128 3.57 14.55 -18.26
N GLU A 129 3.67 15.49 -19.20
CA GLU A 129 4.89 15.74 -19.97
C GLU A 129 6.01 16.34 -19.10
N ASP A 130 5.65 17.27 -18.19
CA ASP A 130 6.61 17.83 -17.23
C ASP A 130 7.11 16.77 -16.25
N ALA A 131 6.22 15.85 -15.85
CA ALA A 131 6.56 14.72 -14.99
C ALA A 131 7.58 13.78 -15.66
N ARG A 132 7.34 13.44 -16.93
CA ARG A 132 8.25 12.59 -17.72
C ARG A 132 9.60 13.28 -17.93
N ARG A 133 9.59 14.56 -18.29
CA ARG A 133 10.81 15.34 -18.53
C ARG A 133 11.72 15.39 -17.30
N GLU A 134 11.17 15.67 -16.12
CA GLU A 134 11.96 15.73 -14.89
C GLU A 134 12.42 14.33 -14.41
N LEU A 135 11.63 13.28 -14.68
CA LEU A 135 12.06 11.89 -14.45
C LEU A 135 13.25 11.50 -15.35
N ASP A 136 13.19 11.84 -16.62
CA ASP A 136 14.26 11.57 -17.60
C ASP A 136 15.52 12.37 -17.25
N GLU A 137 15.39 13.64 -16.90
CA GLU A 137 16.50 14.47 -16.41
C GLU A 137 17.14 13.88 -15.14
N TYR A 138 16.32 13.40 -14.19
CA TYR A 138 16.82 12.79 -12.96
C TYR A 138 17.55 11.48 -13.22
N GLN A 139 17.04 10.64 -14.13
CA GLN A 139 17.72 9.42 -14.58
C GLN A 139 19.06 9.74 -15.23
N GLN A 140 19.12 10.74 -16.12
CA GLN A 140 20.37 11.15 -16.76
C GLN A 140 21.41 11.67 -15.76
N ILE A 141 21.00 12.48 -14.77
CA ILE A 141 21.90 12.94 -13.71
C ILE A 141 22.42 11.73 -12.91
N LYS A 142 21.55 10.76 -12.59
CA LYS A 142 21.93 9.57 -11.84
C LYS A 142 22.85 8.63 -12.60
N GLU A 143 22.63 8.46 -13.89
CA GLU A 143 23.50 7.68 -14.76
C GLU A 143 24.86 8.35 -14.97
N ALA A 144 24.91 9.69 -14.93
CA ALA A 144 26.16 10.45 -14.96
C ALA A 144 26.92 10.40 -13.62
N GLU A 145 26.25 10.13 -12.50
CA GLU A 145 26.87 9.87 -11.18
C GLU A 145 27.40 8.43 -11.10
N LYS A 146 28.41 8.07 -11.92
CA LYS A 146 29.12 6.79 -11.75
C LYS A 146 29.89 6.77 -10.42
N PRO A 147 29.97 5.61 -9.72
CA PRO A 147 30.73 5.50 -8.48
C PRO A 147 32.19 5.90 -8.70
N GLY A 148 32.63 6.96 -8.01
CA GLY A 148 33.99 7.51 -8.11
C GLY A 148 34.15 8.76 -9.00
N GLN A 149 33.11 9.19 -9.72
CA GLN A 149 33.11 10.46 -10.45
C GLN A 149 32.18 11.48 -9.77
N SER A 150 32.72 12.66 -9.43
CA SER A 150 31.90 13.81 -9.08
C SER A 150 31.15 14.26 -10.34
N GLY A 151 29.88 13.88 -10.45
CA GLY A 151 29.02 14.32 -11.56
C GLY A 151 28.80 15.84 -11.56
N LEU A 152 28.20 16.35 -12.62
CA LEU A 152 27.78 17.74 -12.85
C LEU A 152 26.76 18.31 -11.83
N ALA A 153 26.53 17.61 -10.71
CA ALA A 153 25.72 18.08 -9.59
C ALA A 153 26.43 19.29 -8.95
N GLY A 154 26.00 20.49 -9.32
CA GLY A 154 26.60 21.73 -8.84
C GLY A 154 26.52 22.93 -9.78
N ARG A 155 26.03 22.76 -11.02
CA ARG A 155 25.66 23.92 -11.85
C ARG A 155 24.32 24.47 -11.36
N ASN A 156 24.37 25.16 -10.21
CA ASN A 156 23.27 25.97 -9.70
C ASN A 156 22.92 26.98 -10.80
N ASP A 157 21.79 26.77 -11.45
CA ASP A 157 21.22 27.75 -12.36
C ASP A 157 20.24 28.58 -11.53
N PRO A 158 20.64 29.75 -10.99
CA PRO A 158 19.82 30.53 -10.06
C PRO A 158 18.49 30.99 -10.69
N ALA A 159 18.38 30.99 -12.02
CA ALA A 159 17.12 31.25 -12.72
C ALA A 159 16.08 30.12 -12.54
N ARG A 160 16.50 28.88 -12.24
CA ARG A 160 15.62 27.72 -12.04
C ARG A 160 15.10 27.59 -10.60
N ASP A 161 15.85 28.07 -9.61
CA ASP A 161 15.47 28.04 -8.19
C ASP A 161 14.52 29.17 -7.77
N ALA A 162 14.41 30.23 -8.59
CA ALA A 162 13.50 31.36 -8.36
C ALA A 162 12.01 30.98 -8.35
N GLY A 163 11.65 29.80 -8.89
CA GLY A 163 10.27 29.29 -8.92
C GLY A 163 9.78 28.61 -7.64
N GLY A 164 10.55 28.60 -6.55
CA GLY A 164 10.16 27.98 -5.27
C GLY A 164 10.13 26.44 -5.28
N LYS A 165 10.63 25.80 -6.35
CA LYS A 165 10.69 24.35 -6.51
C LYS A 165 12.01 23.79 -6.00
N ARG A 166 12.16 23.66 -4.68
CA ARG A 166 13.32 22.93 -4.11
C ARG A 166 13.26 21.45 -4.53
N ARG A 167 14.22 21.03 -5.37
CA ARG A 167 14.48 19.62 -5.68
C ARG A 167 14.94 18.87 -4.42
N MET A 168 14.73 17.56 -4.41
CA MET A 168 15.27 16.69 -3.37
C MET A 168 16.78 16.53 -3.63
N PRO A 169 17.65 16.81 -2.66
CA PRO A 169 19.10 16.85 -2.90
C PRO A 169 19.64 15.51 -3.42
N SER A 170 20.59 15.54 -4.36
CA SER A 170 21.26 14.32 -4.86
C SER A 170 22.07 13.64 -3.75
N PHE A 171 22.53 12.40 -3.96
CA PHE A 171 23.31 11.68 -2.94
C PHE A 171 24.64 12.39 -2.65
N ASN A 172 25.27 12.93 -3.69
CA ASN A 172 26.48 13.74 -3.57
C ASN A 172 26.21 15.06 -2.85
N GLU A 173 25.07 15.71 -3.09
CA GLU A 173 24.67 16.92 -2.37
C GLU A 173 24.36 16.62 -0.89
N GLN A 174 23.70 15.50 -0.60
CA GLN A 174 23.47 15.04 0.77
C GLN A 174 24.79 14.79 1.49
N GLU A 175 25.75 14.11 0.83
CA GLU A 175 27.08 13.88 1.40
C GLU A 175 27.86 15.19 1.58
N ALA A 176 27.78 16.13 0.62
CA ALA A 176 28.40 17.44 0.72
C ALA A 176 27.81 18.27 1.87
N MET A 177 26.49 18.24 2.06
CA MET A 177 25.81 18.87 3.20
C MET A 177 26.24 18.23 4.52
N LEU A 178 26.33 16.90 4.60
CA LEU A 178 26.83 16.20 5.80
C LEU A 178 28.29 16.56 6.10
N ARG A 179 29.14 16.69 5.08
CA ARG A 179 30.54 17.13 5.23
C ARG A 179 30.62 18.58 5.71
N GLN A 180 29.75 19.47 5.21
CA GLN A 180 29.66 20.86 5.70
C GLN A 180 29.20 20.91 7.15
N MET A 181 28.12 20.22 7.52
CA MET A 181 27.64 20.16 8.91
C MET A 181 28.70 19.64 9.87
N ARG A 182 29.49 18.64 9.45
CA ARG A 182 30.60 18.10 10.24
C ARG A 182 31.77 19.09 10.39
N LYS A 183 32.08 19.87 9.35
CA LYS A 183 33.09 20.95 9.43
C LYS A 183 32.63 22.08 10.35
N ASP A 184 31.37 22.49 10.26
CA ASP A 184 30.82 23.56 11.10
C ASP A 184 30.74 23.15 12.56
N LYS A 185 30.42 21.88 12.85
CA LYS A 185 30.47 21.32 14.20
C LYS A 185 31.88 21.37 14.80
N ASN A 186 32.91 20.96 14.05
CA ASN A 186 34.29 21.01 14.52
C ASN A 186 34.83 22.45 14.68
N LYS A 187 34.26 23.44 13.97
CA LYS A 187 34.65 24.85 14.08
C LYS A 187 34.00 25.54 15.28
N GLY A 188 32.83 25.05 15.73
CA GLY A 188 32.15 25.51 16.94
C GLY A 188 32.80 25.03 18.25
N ASP A 189 33.42 23.84 18.26
CA ASP A 189 34.11 23.29 19.44
C ASP A 189 35.54 23.82 19.65
N GLY A 190 36.08 24.61 18.71
CA GLY A 190 37.45 25.15 18.77
C GLY A 190 37.58 26.56 19.37
N ASN A 191 36.51 27.10 19.96
CA ASN A 191 36.48 28.47 20.49
C ASN A 191 36.10 28.53 21.99
N ASN A 192 36.46 27.47 22.74
CA ASN A 192 36.41 27.43 24.21
C ASN A 192 37.81 27.12 24.76
#